data_AF-A0A7Y4W6Y2-F1
#
_entry.id   AF-A0A7Y4W6Y2-F1
#
_cell.length_a   1.000
_cell.length_b   1.000
_cell.length_c   1.000
_cell.angle_alpha   90.00
_cell.angle_beta   90.00
_cell.angle_gamma   90.00
#
_symmetry.space_group_name_H-M   'P 1'
#
loop_
_entity.id
_entity.type
_entity.pdbx_description
1 polymer ?
#
loop_
_entity_poly.entity_id
_entity_poly.type
_entity_poly.pdbx_seq_one_letter_code
_entity_poly.pdbx_strand_id
1 'polypeptide(L)'
;MSKFCTSCGAKSDEDVARFCDACGASFSTTIKPPVNPSAPTLNTTIATAKIVKIAGIAVLVLMILIGVIWFFTKLASPPDAGALSAILNEDKVFADDKTCLTGLQYDKKTISVLGYDSVSKQWMDALVSAGLYGAPEKTGSAGWFSSAKYEYTQTPLGLKAVRNGQLCFANGIVVDSVNYAEPRVVNNTHLLKGHYSYHYSGLEKWASLPALVKLAPNILAKTQFEEDVFLSANQHAWRIARGSDKKTARELAKLDEAKTELATPVTNTGGLFAWFGNLFTGVNANPLIGKWIGVDSGVAIEFTATDMIEGRHIVPVTYQMQDKAVVVSGAAHEDLTFDIVDADHILMDARFLKITLTRVN
;
A
#
# COMPACT_ATOMS: atom_id res chain seq x y z
N MET A 1 -13.30 32.20 38.93
CA MET A 1 -12.92 32.34 37.50
C MET A 1 -12.98 30.94 36.91
N SER A 2 -13.79 30.72 35.87
CA SER A 2 -13.91 29.38 35.27
C SER A 2 -12.57 28.91 34.73
N LYS A 3 -12.12 27.73 35.15
CA LYS A 3 -10.91 27.09 34.63
C LYS A 3 -11.27 26.37 33.33
N PHE A 4 -10.43 26.56 32.31
CA PHE A 4 -10.54 25.87 31.04
C PHE A 4 -9.42 24.84 30.94
N CYS A 5 -9.72 23.65 30.42
CA CYS A 5 -8.71 22.65 30.13
C CYS A 5 -7.78 23.17 29.03
N THR A 6 -6.47 23.22 29.29
CA THR A 6 -5.49 23.70 28.32
C THR A 6 -5.28 22.75 27.15
N SER A 7 -5.69 21.47 27.29
CA SER A 7 -5.55 20.47 26.23
C SER A 7 -6.72 20.43 25.26
N CYS A 8 -7.96 20.68 25.71
CA CYS A 8 -9.15 20.58 24.85
C CYS A 8 -10.09 21.80 24.90
N GLY A 9 -9.81 22.80 25.74
CA GLY A 9 -10.61 24.02 25.86
C GLY A 9 -11.94 23.86 26.61
N ALA A 10 -12.27 22.66 27.10
CA ALA A 10 -13.51 22.42 27.84
C ALA A 10 -13.53 23.20 29.17
N LYS A 11 -14.70 23.74 29.51
CA LYS A 11 -14.94 24.46 30.77
C LYS A 11 -15.08 23.45 31.91
N SER A 12 -14.33 23.62 32.99
CA SER A 12 -14.46 22.81 34.21
C SER A 12 -15.49 23.45 35.13
N ASP A 13 -16.56 22.74 35.46
CA ASP A 13 -17.63 23.25 36.31
C ASP A 13 -17.38 23.00 37.81
N GLU A 14 -16.29 22.32 38.20
CA GLU A 14 -15.91 22.13 39.60
C GLU A 14 -14.43 22.45 39.88
N ASP A 15 -14.17 23.05 41.04
CA ASP A 15 -12.85 23.52 41.47
C ASP A 15 -11.91 22.41 41.97
N VAL A 16 -12.34 21.14 41.97
CA VAL A 16 -11.64 20.01 42.62
C VAL A 16 -11.31 18.85 41.67
N ALA A 17 -11.75 18.89 40.41
CA ALA A 17 -11.47 17.82 39.45
C ALA A 17 -9.96 17.75 39.11
N ARG A 18 -9.31 16.61 39.39
CA ARG A 18 -7.88 16.37 39.06
C ARG A 18 -7.67 16.09 37.57
N PHE A 19 -8.71 15.65 36.88
CA PHE A 19 -8.71 15.28 35.46
C PHE A 19 -9.91 15.93 34.77
N CYS A 20 -9.77 16.24 33.48
CA CYS A 20 -10.85 16.78 32.67
C CYS A 20 -11.80 15.68 32.21
N ASP A 21 -13.09 15.79 32.48
CA ASP A 21 -14.09 14.77 32.11
C ASP A 21 -14.26 14.61 30.59
N ALA A 22 -13.93 15.65 29.81
CA ALA A 22 -14.08 15.62 28.36
C ALA A 22 -12.94 14.88 27.63
N CYS A 23 -11.74 14.81 28.21
CA CYS A 23 -10.56 14.26 27.53
C CYS A 23 -9.61 13.44 28.40
N GLY A 24 -9.85 13.33 29.71
CA GLY A 24 -9.03 12.59 30.66
C GLY A 24 -7.70 13.24 31.05
N ALA A 25 -7.35 14.42 30.50
CA ALA A 25 -6.08 15.08 30.79
C ALA A 25 -6.04 15.66 32.22
N SER A 26 -4.91 15.52 32.91
CA SER A 26 -4.74 16.05 34.28
C SER A 26 -4.57 17.57 34.29
N PHE A 27 -5.24 18.28 35.21
CA PHE A 27 -4.97 19.69 35.43
C PHE A 27 -3.62 19.85 36.15
N SER A 28 -2.64 20.50 35.51
CA SER A 28 -1.32 20.76 36.10
C SER A 28 -1.47 21.56 37.39
N THR A 29 -1.31 20.88 38.52
CA THR A 29 -1.35 21.50 39.84
C THR A 29 0.08 21.89 40.21
N THR A 30 0.44 23.16 40.00
CA THR A 30 1.67 23.72 40.56
C THR A 30 1.49 23.82 42.07
N ILE A 31 1.88 22.78 42.81
CA ILE A 31 1.97 22.83 44.26
C ILE A 31 3.17 23.72 44.61
N LYS A 32 2.89 24.94 45.05
CA LYS A 32 3.87 25.84 45.64
C LYS A 32 4.11 25.37 47.09
N PRO A 33 5.32 24.96 47.50
CA PRO A 33 5.55 24.56 48.88
C PRO A 33 5.43 25.76 49.83
N PRO A 34 4.96 25.56 51.08
CA PRO A 34 4.70 26.65 52.00
C PRO A 34 5.99 27.25 52.56
N VAL A 35 5.97 28.58 52.67
CA VAL A 35 6.96 29.42 53.34
C VAL A 35 6.88 29.17 54.85
N ASN A 36 8.03 28.97 55.49
CA ASN A 36 8.15 29.20 56.94
C ASN A 36 9.32 30.18 57.21
N PRO A 37 9.15 31.19 58.07
CA PRO A 37 10.12 32.25 58.28
C PRO A 37 10.98 31.97 59.52
N SER A 38 12.30 32.16 59.41
CA SER A 38 13.18 32.61 60.51
C SER A 38 14.55 32.99 59.94
N ALA A 39 14.97 34.23 60.21
CA ALA A 39 16.23 34.86 59.82
C ALA A 39 17.32 34.62 60.93
N PRO A 40 18.50 35.29 60.97
CA PRO A 40 19.22 36.10 59.98
C PRO A 40 20.77 35.83 59.89
N THR A 41 21.43 36.63 59.02
CA THR A 41 22.83 37.13 59.04
C THR A 41 24.00 36.18 58.71
N LEU A 42 24.74 36.48 57.63
CA LEU A 42 25.93 37.35 57.71
C LEU A 42 26.43 37.83 56.33
N ASN A 43 27.02 39.03 56.36
CA ASN A 43 27.53 39.86 55.28
C ASN A 43 28.56 39.16 54.37
N THR A 44 28.78 39.67 53.15
CA THR A 44 29.93 40.56 52.82
C THR A 44 30.10 40.79 51.30
N THR A 45 30.15 42.08 50.96
CA THR A 45 30.79 42.78 49.82
C THR A 45 30.29 42.71 48.37
N ILE A 46 30.11 43.93 47.87
CA ILE A 46 29.93 44.42 46.51
C ILE A 46 31.23 44.23 45.72
N ALA A 47 31.14 43.76 44.47
CA ALA A 47 32.08 44.12 43.42
C ALA A 47 31.35 44.13 42.07
N THR A 48 31.11 45.33 41.55
CA THR A 48 30.72 45.59 40.17
C THR A 48 31.90 45.32 39.23
N ALA A 49 31.73 44.38 38.29
CA ALA A 49 32.43 44.41 37.02
C ALA A 49 31.56 43.77 35.93
N LYS A 50 31.28 44.56 34.89
CA LYS A 50 30.51 44.17 33.71
C LYS A 50 31.31 43.18 32.84
N ILE A 51 30.55 42.50 31.97
CA ILE A 51 31.00 41.79 30.73
C ILE A 51 31.52 40.37 30.96
N VAL A 52 30.64 39.39 30.72
CA VAL A 52 30.69 38.32 29.69
C VAL A 52 29.60 37.30 30.07
N LYS A 53 28.36 37.58 29.67
CA LYS A 53 27.24 36.62 29.71
C LYS A 53 26.66 36.48 28.30
N ILE A 54 27.47 36.12 27.30
CA ILE A 54 26.98 35.88 25.94
C ILE A 54 27.75 34.73 25.27
N ALA A 55 28.01 33.64 26.00
CA ALA A 55 28.55 32.41 25.40
C ALA A 55 27.70 31.17 25.74
N GLY A 56 27.15 31.07 26.96
CA GLY A 56 26.34 29.91 27.36
C GLY A 56 24.90 29.90 26.81
N ILE A 57 24.27 31.07 26.65
CA ILE A 57 22.87 31.18 26.25
C ILE A 57 22.70 30.90 24.74
N ALA A 58 23.66 31.34 23.91
CA ALA A 58 23.62 31.09 22.47
C ALA A 58 23.73 29.58 22.16
N VAL A 59 24.59 28.85 22.88
CA VAL A 59 24.76 27.39 22.70
C VAL A 59 23.54 26.61 23.19
N LEU A 60 22.89 27.05 24.27
CA LEU A 60 21.71 26.38 24.83
C LEU A 60 20.45 26.65 23.99
N VAL A 61 20.29 27.86 23.43
CA VAL A 61 19.24 28.16 22.44
C VAL A 61 19.50 27.43 21.12
N LEU A 62 20.75 27.29 20.68
CA LEU A 62 21.10 26.52 19.48
C LEU A 62 20.82 25.02 19.69
N MET A 63 21.14 24.45 20.85
CA MET A 63 20.83 23.04 21.20
C MET A 63 19.33 22.78 21.33
N ILE A 64 18.56 23.73 21.85
CA ILE A 64 17.09 23.65 21.87
C ILE A 64 16.53 23.79 20.46
N LEU A 65 17.05 24.68 19.62
CA LEU A 65 16.60 24.81 18.23
C LEU A 65 16.96 23.57 17.40
N ILE A 66 18.16 22.98 17.57
CA ILE A 66 18.55 21.72 16.93
C ILE A 66 17.69 20.55 17.44
N GLY A 67 17.41 20.50 18.76
CA GLY A 67 16.56 19.46 19.37
C GLY A 67 15.08 19.56 18.99
N VAL A 68 14.55 20.77 18.81
CA VAL A 68 13.16 21.01 18.36
C VAL A 68 13.02 20.70 16.87
N ILE A 69 14.00 21.03 16.03
CA ILE A 69 14.01 20.64 14.60
C ILE A 69 14.09 19.11 14.45
N TRP A 70 14.80 18.40 15.35
CA TRP A 70 14.86 16.94 15.36
C TRP A 70 13.55 16.27 15.79
N PHE A 71 12.75 16.93 16.63
CA PHE A 71 11.46 16.39 17.08
C PHE A 71 10.35 16.53 16.03
N PHE A 72 10.40 17.57 15.19
CA PHE A 72 9.42 17.83 14.12
C PHE A 72 9.75 17.16 12.78
N THR A 73 10.87 16.44 12.67
CA THR A 73 11.29 15.71 11.47
C THR A 73 11.29 14.20 11.65
N LYS A 74 10.71 13.69 12.74
CA LYS A 74 10.59 12.25 12.94
C LYS A 74 9.67 11.65 11.88
N LEU A 75 10.31 11.00 10.90
CA LEU A 75 9.76 9.94 10.09
C LEU A 75 8.82 9.11 10.98
N ALA A 76 7.54 9.02 10.62
CA ALA A 76 6.65 8.08 11.27
C ALA A 76 7.29 6.69 11.09
N SER A 77 7.74 6.05 12.17
CA SER A 77 8.33 4.71 12.08
C SER A 77 7.36 3.78 11.34
N PRO A 78 7.84 2.89 10.46
CA PRO A 78 6.99 1.86 9.85
C PRO A 78 6.11 1.17 10.90
N PRO A 79 4.82 0.95 10.63
CA PRO A 79 3.93 0.32 11.61
C PRO A 79 4.37 -1.13 11.84
N ASP A 80 4.34 -1.61 13.09
CA ASP A 80 4.52 -3.04 13.34
C ASP A 80 3.30 -3.86 12.85
N ALA A 81 3.35 -5.19 12.97
CA ALA A 81 2.26 -6.06 12.52
C ALA A 81 0.90 -5.73 13.20
N GLY A 82 0.91 -5.37 14.48
CA GLY A 82 -0.31 -4.99 15.21
C GLY A 82 -0.89 -3.68 14.70
N ALA A 83 -0.04 -2.66 14.53
CA ALA A 83 -0.43 -1.37 13.97
C ALA A 83 -0.88 -1.50 12.51
N LEU A 84 -0.21 -2.33 11.69
CA LEU A 84 -0.63 -2.60 10.33
C LEU A 84 -2.00 -3.28 10.31
N SER A 85 -2.25 -4.26 11.18
CA SER A 85 -3.57 -4.88 11.31
C SER A 85 -4.64 -3.83 11.60
N ALA A 86 -4.39 -2.88 12.51
CA ALA A 86 -5.33 -1.81 12.81
C ALA A 86 -5.58 -0.91 11.59
N ILE A 87 -4.52 -0.47 10.90
CA ILE A 87 -4.62 0.36 9.69
C ILE A 87 -5.44 -0.34 8.60
N LEU A 88 -5.19 -1.63 8.36
CA LEU A 88 -5.86 -2.40 7.32
C LEU A 88 -7.34 -2.65 7.64
N ASN A 89 -7.68 -2.91 8.91
CA ASN A 89 -9.07 -3.14 9.32
C ASN A 89 -9.88 -1.84 9.50
N GLU A 90 -9.23 -0.71 9.76
CA GLU A 90 -9.90 0.60 9.81
C GLU A 90 -10.41 1.03 8.41
N ASP A 91 -9.69 0.65 7.35
CA ASP A 91 -10.15 0.81 5.99
C ASP A 91 -11.22 -0.24 5.64
N LYS A 92 -12.50 0.13 5.80
CA LYS A 92 -13.64 -0.77 5.53
C LYS A 92 -13.65 -1.35 4.11
N VAL A 93 -13.20 -0.59 3.10
CA VAL A 93 -13.19 -1.09 1.71
C VAL A 93 -12.15 -2.19 1.57
N PHE A 94 -10.97 -1.97 2.16
CA PHE A 94 -9.92 -2.99 2.18
C PHE A 94 -10.34 -4.20 3.02
N ALA A 95 -10.87 -3.98 4.23
CA ALA A 95 -11.28 -5.06 5.12
C ALA A 95 -12.37 -5.93 4.50
N ASP A 96 -13.38 -5.33 3.87
CA ASP A 96 -14.46 -6.06 3.21
C ASP A 96 -13.96 -6.83 1.96
N ASP A 97 -13.05 -6.25 1.16
CA ASP A 97 -12.41 -6.95 0.03
C ASP A 97 -11.72 -8.25 0.46
N LYS A 98 -11.15 -8.27 1.67
CA LYS A 98 -10.46 -9.46 2.21
C LYS A 98 -11.38 -10.45 2.91
N THR A 99 -12.47 -9.97 3.51
CA THR A 99 -13.28 -10.77 4.46
C THR A 99 -14.69 -11.06 3.99
N CYS A 100 -15.06 -10.57 2.80
CA CYS A 100 -16.39 -10.73 2.26
C CYS A 100 -16.39 -11.28 0.83
N LEU A 101 -17.40 -12.09 0.53
CA LEU A 101 -17.62 -12.69 -0.78
C LEU A 101 -18.53 -11.80 -1.60
N THR A 102 -18.15 -11.63 -2.86
CA THR A 102 -18.90 -10.91 -3.88
C THR A 102 -19.46 -11.88 -4.92
N GLY A 103 -20.20 -11.36 -5.91
CA GLY A 103 -20.68 -12.15 -7.05
C GLY A 103 -22.18 -12.48 -7.02
N LEU A 104 -22.85 -12.34 -5.87
CA LEU A 104 -24.31 -12.42 -5.73
C LEU A 104 -24.86 -11.21 -4.97
N GLN A 105 -26.16 -10.99 -5.12
CA GLN A 105 -26.89 -9.87 -4.48
C GLN A 105 -27.28 -10.26 -3.04
N TYR A 106 -26.28 -10.39 -2.17
CA TYR A 106 -26.46 -10.88 -0.79
C TYR A 106 -27.25 -9.91 0.11
N ASP A 107 -27.32 -8.63 -0.26
CA ASP A 107 -28.19 -7.61 0.36
C ASP A 107 -29.68 -7.87 0.16
N LYS A 108 -30.06 -8.67 -0.84
CA LYS A 108 -31.47 -8.95 -1.11
C LYS A 108 -31.99 -10.03 -0.17
N LYS A 109 -33.20 -9.77 0.36
CA LYS A 109 -33.97 -10.74 1.14
C LYS A 109 -34.15 -12.07 0.38
N THR A 110 -34.28 -12.01 -0.93
CA THR A 110 -34.44 -13.18 -1.79
C THR A 110 -33.46 -13.12 -2.95
N ILE A 111 -32.71 -14.21 -3.14
CA ILE A 111 -31.82 -14.41 -4.29
C ILE A 111 -32.49 -15.38 -5.25
N SER A 112 -32.44 -15.03 -6.53
CA SER A 112 -33.03 -15.77 -7.62
C SER A 112 -31.94 -16.38 -8.49
N VAL A 113 -31.90 -17.70 -8.58
CA VAL A 113 -30.95 -18.43 -9.42
C VAL A 113 -31.70 -19.17 -10.52
N LEU A 114 -31.18 -19.11 -11.75
CA LEU A 114 -31.75 -19.83 -12.88
C LEU A 114 -31.36 -21.31 -12.80
N GLY A 115 -32.26 -22.20 -13.21
CA GLY A 115 -32.08 -23.64 -13.02
C GLY A 115 -30.92 -24.25 -13.80
N TYR A 116 -30.43 -23.56 -14.84
CA TYR A 116 -29.24 -23.96 -15.60
C TYR A 116 -27.92 -23.44 -14.98
N ASP A 117 -27.97 -22.49 -14.04
CA ASP A 117 -26.79 -21.99 -13.33
C ASP A 117 -26.44 -22.92 -12.15
N SER A 118 -25.80 -24.03 -12.51
CA SER A 118 -25.43 -25.08 -11.55
C SER A 118 -24.43 -24.60 -10.49
N VAL A 119 -23.57 -23.62 -10.81
CA VAL A 119 -22.55 -23.11 -9.89
C VAL A 119 -23.21 -22.26 -8.80
N SER A 120 -24.02 -21.27 -9.19
CA SER A 120 -24.75 -20.44 -8.24
C SER A 120 -25.72 -21.29 -7.41
N LYS A 121 -26.35 -22.30 -8.01
CA LYS A 121 -27.23 -23.23 -7.29
C LYS A 121 -26.48 -24.02 -6.22
N GLN A 122 -25.35 -24.64 -6.57
CA GLN A 122 -24.52 -25.39 -5.61
C GLN A 122 -24.03 -24.49 -4.48
N TRP A 123 -23.62 -23.27 -4.80
CA TRP A 123 -23.23 -22.28 -3.81
C TRP A 123 -24.39 -21.93 -2.85
N MET A 124 -25.56 -21.60 -3.39
CA MET A 124 -26.74 -21.30 -2.57
C MET A 124 -27.19 -22.49 -1.73
N ASP A 125 -27.17 -23.71 -2.26
CA ASP A 125 -27.51 -24.93 -1.53
C ASP A 125 -26.52 -25.20 -0.37
N ALA A 126 -25.24 -24.85 -0.55
CA ALA A 126 -24.25 -24.89 0.52
C ALA A 126 -24.53 -23.83 1.59
N LEU A 127 -24.96 -22.62 1.21
CA LEU A 127 -25.39 -21.58 2.15
C LEU A 127 -26.70 -21.93 2.89
N VAL A 128 -27.57 -22.72 2.27
CA VAL A 128 -28.76 -23.30 2.94
C VAL A 128 -28.33 -24.30 4.00
N SER A 129 -27.39 -25.18 3.67
CA SER A 129 -26.82 -26.15 4.63
C SER A 129 -26.11 -25.47 5.80
N ALA A 130 -25.57 -24.27 5.56
CA ALA A 130 -24.99 -23.39 6.56
C ALA A 130 -26.01 -22.61 7.42
N GLY A 131 -27.30 -22.67 7.06
CA GLY A 131 -28.37 -21.94 7.75
C GLY A 131 -28.43 -20.45 7.42
N LEU A 132 -27.70 -19.96 6.42
CA LEU A 132 -27.70 -18.55 5.98
C LEU A 132 -28.91 -18.24 5.08
N TYR A 133 -29.40 -19.25 4.35
CA TYR A 133 -30.59 -19.17 3.51
C TYR A 133 -31.55 -20.33 3.81
N GLY A 134 -32.84 -20.15 3.52
CA GLY A 134 -33.84 -21.20 3.52
C GLY A 134 -33.80 -22.03 2.24
N ALA A 135 -34.35 -23.25 2.30
CA ALA A 135 -34.47 -24.13 1.14
C ALA A 135 -35.16 -23.41 -0.03
N PRO A 136 -34.74 -23.67 -1.29
CA PRO A 136 -35.23 -22.91 -2.42
C PRO A 136 -36.67 -23.26 -2.77
N GLU A 137 -37.47 -22.24 -3.06
CA GLU A 137 -38.76 -22.40 -3.71
C GLU A 137 -38.57 -22.42 -5.22
N LYS A 138 -39.07 -23.45 -5.89
CA LYS A 138 -39.02 -23.53 -7.35
C LYS A 138 -40.16 -22.69 -7.93
N THR A 139 -39.81 -21.57 -8.56
CA THR A 139 -40.74 -20.69 -9.26
C THR A 139 -40.55 -20.82 -10.78
N GLY A 140 -41.63 -20.68 -11.56
CA GLY A 140 -41.60 -20.82 -13.02
C GLY A 140 -42.51 -21.93 -13.56
N SER A 141 -43.07 -21.71 -14.76
CA SER A 141 -44.07 -22.60 -15.37
C SER A 141 -43.45 -23.87 -15.96
N ALA A 142 -44.29 -24.87 -16.23
CA ALA A 142 -43.94 -26.10 -16.94
C ALA A 142 -44.12 -25.94 -18.46
N GLY A 143 -43.47 -24.93 -19.06
CA GLY A 143 -43.45 -24.69 -20.50
C GLY A 143 -42.12 -25.11 -21.13
N TRP A 144 -42.14 -25.49 -22.41
CA TRP A 144 -40.97 -25.93 -23.18
C TRP A 144 -39.80 -24.92 -23.19
N PHE A 145 -40.08 -23.63 -22.94
CA PHE A 145 -39.08 -22.55 -22.90
C PHE A 145 -38.93 -21.87 -21.54
N SER A 146 -39.66 -22.30 -20.50
CA SER A 146 -39.56 -21.68 -19.17
C SER A 146 -38.44 -22.31 -18.36
N SER A 147 -37.39 -21.53 -18.12
CA SER A 147 -36.31 -21.92 -17.22
C SER A 147 -36.85 -21.96 -15.80
N ALA A 148 -36.74 -23.10 -15.12
CA ALA A 148 -37.02 -23.18 -13.69
C ALA A 148 -36.16 -22.13 -12.96
N LYS A 149 -36.76 -21.40 -12.03
CA LYS A 149 -36.10 -20.42 -11.19
C LYS A 149 -36.15 -20.93 -9.75
N TYR A 150 -35.06 -20.73 -9.01
CA TYR A 150 -34.93 -21.15 -7.62
C TYR A 150 -34.78 -19.89 -6.77
N GLU A 151 -35.69 -19.69 -5.84
CA GLU A 151 -35.72 -18.53 -4.96
C GLU A 151 -35.31 -18.92 -3.55
N TYR A 152 -34.20 -18.32 -3.08
CA TYR A 152 -33.60 -18.56 -1.78
C TYR A 152 -33.87 -17.38 -0.88
N THR A 153 -34.51 -17.61 0.27
CA THR A 153 -34.83 -16.54 1.23
C THR A 153 -33.80 -16.49 2.34
N GLN A 154 -33.27 -15.30 2.62
CA GLN A 154 -32.26 -15.08 3.64
C GLN A 154 -32.81 -15.34 5.05
N THR A 155 -32.03 -16.01 5.90
CA THR A 155 -32.38 -16.21 7.32
C THR A 155 -31.89 -15.04 8.18
N PRO A 156 -32.28 -14.95 9.46
CA PRO A 156 -31.70 -13.97 10.38
C PRO A 156 -30.17 -14.12 10.55
N LEU A 157 -29.64 -15.34 10.42
CA LEU A 157 -28.19 -15.57 10.42
C LEU A 157 -27.55 -15.03 9.14
N GLY A 158 -28.16 -15.30 7.99
CA GLY A 158 -27.72 -14.76 6.70
C GLY A 158 -27.67 -13.25 6.68
N LEU A 159 -28.70 -12.59 7.22
CA LEU A 159 -28.76 -11.14 7.29
C LEU A 159 -27.63 -10.55 8.15
N LYS A 160 -27.29 -11.19 9.27
CA LYS A 160 -26.18 -10.77 10.13
C LYS A 160 -24.80 -10.95 9.48
N ALA A 161 -24.68 -11.94 8.61
CA ALA A 161 -23.44 -12.22 7.87
C ALA A 161 -23.22 -11.24 6.70
N VAL A 162 -24.19 -10.38 6.36
CA VAL A 162 -24.06 -9.44 5.24
C VAL A 162 -23.63 -8.06 5.72
N ARG A 163 -22.57 -7.53 5.10
CA ARG A 163 -22.13 -6.13 5.26
C ARG A 163 -21.93 -5.52 3.87
N ASN A 164 -22.42 -4.31 3.66
CA ASN A 164 -22.28 -3.58 2.39
C ASN A 164 -22.69 -4.40 1.14
N GLY A 165 -23.70 -5.27 1.29
CA GLY A 165 -24.20 -6.16 0.24
C GLY A 165 -23.30 -7.33 -0.14
N GLN A 166 -22.31 -7.62 0.69
CA GLN A 166 -21.39 -8.73 0.53
C GLN A 166 -21.58 -9.73 1.67
N LEU A 167 -21.33 -11.01 1.42
CA LEU A 167 -21.42 -12.05 2.43
C LEU A 167 -20.08 -12.18 3.16
N CYS A 168 -20.01 -11.69 4.38
CA CYS A 168 -18.78 -11.62 5.16
C CYS A 168 -18.59 -12.86 6.04
N PHE A 169 -17.43 -13.50 5.87
CA PHE A 169 -17.08 -14.75 6.55
C PHE A 169 -16.04 -14.54 7.67
N ALA A 170 -15.52 -13.32 7.83
CA ALA A 170 -14.61 -12.94 8.91
C ALA A 170 -14.89 -11.49 9.36
N ASN A 171 -14.39 -11.13 10.55
CA ASN A 171 -14.50 -9.77 11.09
C ASN A 171 -13.39 -8.84 10.61
N GLY A 172 -12.27 -9.39 10.18
CA GLY A 172 -11.10 -8.65 9.76
C GLY A 172 -9.94 -9.59 9.44
N ILE A 173 -8.75 -9.03 9.38
CA ILE A 173 -7.50 -9.78 9.26
C ILE A 173 -6.58 -9.49 10.43
N VAL A 174 -5.68 -10.42 10.75
CA VAL A 174 -4.56 -10.21 11.67
C VAL A 174 -3.28 -10.43 10.89
N VAL A 175 -2.42 -9.41 10.87
CA VAL A 175 -1.09 -9.50 10.29
C VAL A 175 -0.20 -10.28 11.23
N ASP A 176 0.36 -11.37 10.72
CA ASP A 176 1.30 -12.23 11.45
C ASP A 176 2.72 -11.69 11.37
N SER A 177 3.12 -11.23 10.18
CA SER A 177 4.45 -10.69 9.92
C SER A 177 4.39 -9.62 8.85
N VAL A 178 5.31 -8.65 8.91
CA VAL A 178 5.51 -7.67 7.85
C VAL A 178 6.98 -7.32 7.70
N ASN A 179 7.43 -7.28 6.45
CA ASN A 179 8.76 -6.85 6.07
C ASN A 179 8.62 -5.61 5.17
N TYR A 180 9.27 -4.52 5.56
CA TYR A 180 9.23 -3.28 4.80
C TYR A 180 10.49 -3.07 3.99
N ALA A 181 10.31 -2.50 2.79
CA ALA A 181 11.39 -1.84 2.09
C ALA A 181 11.76 -0.53 2.80
N GLU A 182 12.86 0.09 2.38
CA GLU A 182 13.28 1.38 2.93
C GLU A 182 12.24 2.48 2.60
N PRO A 183 11.78 3.28 3.60
CA PRO A 183 10.85 4.38 3.34
C PRO A 183 11.42 5.40 2.36
N ARG A 184 10.59 5.87 1.42
CA ARG A 184 10.96 6.92 0.44
C ARG A 184 10.14 8.18 0.67
N VAL A 185 10.69 9.34 0.32
CA VAL A 185 9.97 10.62 0.39
C VAL A 185 9.78 11.15 -1.01
N VAL A 186 8.53 11.39 -1.40
CA VAL A 186 8.17 12.03 -2.67
C VAL A 186 7.19 13.14 -2.37
N ASN A 187 7.47 14.37 -2.81
CA ASN A 187 6.59 15.53 -2.62
C ASN A 187 6.13 15.72 -1.16
N ASN A 188 7.04 15.54 -0.19
CA ASN A 188 6.77 15.62 1.25
C ASN A 188 5.79 14.54 1.80
N THR A 189 5.55 13.49 1.03
CA THR A 189 4.80 12.29 1.44
C THR A 189 5.78 11.13 1.60
N HIS A 190 5.71 10.46 2.76
CA HIS A 190 6.44 9.22 2.98
C HIS A 190 5.69 8.08 2.33
N LEU A 191 6.39 7.27 1.53
CA LEU A 191 5.88 6.10 0.85
C LEU A 191 6.63 4.86 1.34
N LEU A 192 5.89 3.78 1.55
CA LEU A 192 6.42 2.53 2.07
C LEU A 192 5.78 1.34 1.38
N LYS A 193 6.60 0.44 0.83
CA LYS A 193 6.17 -0.90 0.41
C LYS A 193 6.46 -1.87 1.54
N GLY A 194 5.49 -2.71 1.87
CA GLY A 194 5.67 -3.85 2.75
C GLY A 194 5.17 -5.12 2.09
N HIS A 195 5.78 -6.24 2.42
CA HIS A 195 5.25 -7.57 2.16
C HIS A 195 4.83 -8.17 3.50
N TYR A 196 3.58 -8.61 3.61
CA TYR A 196 3.01 -9.03 4.88
C TYR A 196 2.24 -10.34 4.73
N SER A 197 2.26 -11.13 5.81
CA SER A 197 1.43 -12.33 5.93
C SER A 197 0.28 -12.09 6.91
N TYR A 198 -0.88 -12.69 6.65
CA TYR A 198 -2.05 -12.54 7.52
C TYR A 198 -2.93 -13.78 7.57
N HIS A 199 -3.78 -13.84 8.60
CA HIS A 199 -4.90 -14.77 8.71
C HIS A 199 -6.21 -14.02 9.05
N TYR A 200 -7.34 -14.70 8.94
CA TYR A 200 -8.64 -14.11 9.24
C TYR A 200 -8.88 -13.98 10.75
N SER A 201 -9.36 -12.81 11.18
CA SER A 201 -9.85 -12.58 12.54
C SER A 201 -11.34 -12.91 12.63
N GLY A 202 -11.72 -13.73 13.61
CA GLY A 202 -13.12 -14.04 13.88
C GLY A 202 -13.82 -14.72 12.70
N LEU A 203 -13.22 -15.79 12.18
CA LEU A 203 -13.81 -16.59 11.11
C LEU A 203 -15.17 -17.15 11.56
N GLU A 204 -16.19 -16.95 10.74
CA GLU A 204 -17.53 -17.46 10.99
C GLU A 204 -17.55 -18.99 10.92
N LYS A 205 -18.27 -19.63 11.83
CA LYS A 205 -18.31 -21.12 11.91
C LYS A 205 -18.81 -21.75 10.62
N TRP A 206 -19.75 -21.09 9.95
CA TRP A 206 -20.30 -21.58 8.69
C TRP A 206 -19.26 -21.58 7.57
N ALA A 207 -18.29 -20.67 7.59
CA ALA A 207 -17.28 -20.52 6.55
C ALA A 207 -16.31 -21.72 6.49
N SER A 208 -16.20 -22.47 7.58
CA SER A 208 -15.39 -23.69 7.67
C SER A 208 -16.13 -24.96 7.22
N LEU A 209 -17.39 -24.87 6.79
CA LEU A 209 -18.14 -26.05 6.36
C LEU A 209 -17.53 -26.67 5.08
N PRO A 210 -17.32 -28.00 5.03
CA PRO A 210 -16.63 -28.65 3.89
C PRO A 210 -17.25 -28.35 2.52
N ALA A 211 -18.58 -28.21 2.44
CA ALA A 211 -19.27 -27.87 1.21
C ALA A 211 -18.87 -26.49 0.67
N LEU A 212 -18.70 -25.49 1.54
CA LEU A 212 -18.31 -24.14 1.15
C LEU A 212 -16.81 -24.05 0.87
N VAL A 213 -15.99 -24.69 1.71
CA VAL A 213 -14.53 -24.78 1.49
C VAL A 213 -14.21 -25.43 0.13
N LYS A 214 -14.96 -26.45 -0.28
CA LYS A 214 -14.81 -27.08 -1.60
C LYS A 214 -15.13 -26.13 -2.76
N LEU A 215 -16.12 -25.26 -2.60
CA LEU A 215 -16.56 -24.32 -3.65
C LEU A 215 -15.70 -23.06 -3.73
N ALA A 216 -15.09 -22.64 -2.62
CA ALA A 216 -14.21 -21.47 -2.54
C ALA A 216 -12.88 -21.77 -1.82
N PRO A 217 -12.07 -22.74 -2.30
CA PRO A 217 -10.90 -23.24 -1.56
C PRO A 217 -9.82 -22.17 -1.36
N ASN A 218 -9.63 -21.29 -2.35
CA ASN A 218 -8.60 -20.25 -2.30
C ASN A 218 -8.87 -19.17 -1.25
N ILE A 219 -10.11 -19.09 -0.75
CA ILE A 219 -10.55 -18.10 0.23
C ILE A 219 -10.81 -18.79 1.57
N LEU A 220 -11.56 -19.88 1.59
CA LEU A 220 -12.05 -20.49 2.82
C LEU A 220 -11.18 -21.65 3.35
N ALA A 221 -10.37 -22.30 2.50
CA ALA A 221 -9.45 -23.36 2.96
C ALA A 221 -8.10 -22.81 3.42
N LYS A 222 -7.71 -21.63 2.90
CA LYS A 222 -6.41 -21.04 3.12
C LYS A 222 -6.38 -20.38 4.51
N THR A 223 -5.41 -20.78 5.33
CA THR A 223 -5.26 -20.30 6.71
C THR A 223 -4.31 -19.12 6.85
N GLN A 224 -3.43 -18.94 5.85
CA GLN A 224 -2.42 -17.89 5.84
C GLN A 224 -2.26 -17.35 4.43
N PHE A 225 -2.20 -16.03 4.31
CA PHE A 225 -2.10 -15.27 3.07
C PHE A 225 -0.84 -14.41 3.09
N GLU A 226 -0.34 -14.07 1.90
CA GLU A 226 0.84 -13.24 1.72
C GLU A 226 0.53 -12.22 0.62
N GLU A 227 0.76 -10.94 0.89
CA GLU A 227 0.43 -9.85 -0.02
C GLU A 227 1.37 -8.66 0.15
N ASP A 228 1.42 -7.81 -0.87
CA ASP A 228 2.07 -6.51 -0.79
C ASP A 228 1.09 -5.44 -0.29
N VAL A 229 1.59 -4.56 0.57
CA VAL A 229 0.91 -3.34 1.01
C VAL A 229 1.72 -2.12 0.62
N PHE A 230 1.03 -1.07 0.18
CA PHE A 230 1.62 0.24 -0.06
C PHE A 230 1.00 1.21 0.92
N LEU A 231 1.83 1.87 1.72
CA LEU A 231 1.42 2.86 2.71
C LEU A 231 1.92 4.23 2.31
N SER A 232 1.13 5.27 2.62
CA SER A 232 1.56 6.65 2.59
C SER A 232 1.36 7.34 3.93
N ALA A 233 2.21 8.30 4.26
CA ALA A 233 2.08 9.11 5.47
C ALA A 233 2.40 10.57 5.20
N ASN A 234 1.55 11.45 5.74
CA ASN A 234 1.77 12.90 5.80
C ASN A 234 1.94 13.28 7.27
N GLN A 235 3.19 13.36 7.75
CA GLN A 235 3.66 13.82 9.07
C GLN A 235 3.04 13.21 10.36
N HIS A 236 1.89 12.53 10.32
CA HIS A 236 1.13 12.18 11.52
C HIS A 236 0.65 10.72 11.59
N ALA A 237 0.37 10.05 10.48
CA ALA A 237 -0.04 8.63 10.51
C ALA A 237 0.19 7.93 9.16
N TRP A 238 0.51 6.63 9.23
CA TRP A 238 0.50 5.74 8.09
C TRP A 238 -0.92 5.33 7.73
N ARG A 239 -1.20 5.26 6.44
CA ARG A 239 -2.47 4.81 5.86
C ARG A 239 -2.21 4.06 4.57
N ILE A 240 -3.19 3.30 4.09
CA ILE A 240 -3.11 2.64 2.79
C ILE A 240 -2.96 3.71 1.69
N ALA A 241 -1.93 3.57 0.87
CA ALA A 241 -1.69 4.46 -0.27
C ALA A 241 -2.81 4.28 -1.31
N ARG A 242 -3.33 5.40 -1.83
CA ARG A 242 -4.38 5.42 -2.85
C ARG A 242 -4.02 6.35 -4.00
N GLY A 243 -4.69 6.17 -5.14
CA GLY A 243 -4.54 7.04 -6.31
C GLY A 243 -3.08 7.21 -6.74
N SER A 244 -2.63 8.46 -6.84
CA SER A 244 -1.25 8.83 -7.21
C SER A 244 -0.21 8.23 -6.26
N ASP A 245 -0.44 8.25 -4.95
CA ASP A 245 0.54 7.73 -3.97
C ASP A 245 0.79 6.25 -4.18
N LYS A 246 -0.26 5.48 -4.46
CA LYS A 246 -0.15 4.03 -4.74
C LYS A 246 0.61 3.77 -6.03
N LYS A 247 0.34 4.56 -7.08
CA LYS A 247 1.03 4.45 -8.36
C LYS A 247 2.52 4.75 -8.19
N THR A 248 2.86 5.88 -7.55
CA THR A 248 4.23 6.28 -7.25
C THR A 248 4.95 5.24 -6.40
N ALA A 249 4.31 4.72 -5.34
CA ALA A 249 4.93 3.71 -4.48
C ALA A 249 5.19 2.39 -5.22
N ARG A 250 4.31 1.99 -6.16
CA ARG A 250 4.53 0.83 -7.03
C ARG A 250 5.66 1.03 -8.02
N GLU A 251 5.73 2.20 -8.65
CA GLU A 251 6.81 2.53 -9.59
C GLU A 251 8.17 2.54 -8.89
N LEU A 252 8.26 3.14 -7.69
CA LEU A 252 9.48 3.10 -6.88
C LEU A 252 9.89 1.68 -6.50
N ALA A 253 8.93 0.82 -6.14
CA ALA A 253 9.22 -0.57 -5.81
C ALA A 253 9.76 -1.35 -7.01
N LYS A 254 9.17 -1.17 -8.21
CA LYS A 254 9.68 -1.80 -9.44
C LYS A 254 11.11 -1.37 -9.76
N LEU A 255 11.44 -0.09 -9.54
CA LEU A 255 12.80 0.42 -9.74
C LEU A 255 13.80 -0.20 -8.75
N ASP A 256 13.40 -0.42 -7.50
CA ASP A 256 14.26 -1.03 -6.49
C ASP A 256 14.45 -2.54 -6.74
N GLU A 257 13.42 -3.24 -7.23
CA GLU A 257 13.52 -4.64 -7.70
C GLU A 257 14.50 -4.75 -8.87
N ALA A 258 14.34 -3.91 -9.90
CA ALA A 258 15.26 -3.88 -11.04
C ALA A 258 16.70 -3.56 -10.63
N LYS A 259 16.91 -2.62 -9.68
CA LYS A 259 18.24 -2.30 -9.15
C LYS A 259 18.83 -3.44 -8.33
N THR A 260 18.02 -4.19 -7.59
CA THR A 260 18.47 -5.32 -6.77
C THR A 260 18.92 -6.49 -7.66
N GLU A 261 18.20 -6.74 -8.77
CA GLU A 261 18.62 -7.70 -9.79
C GLU A 261 19.94 -7.27 -10.44
N LEU A 262 20.13 -5.97 -10.71
CA LEU A 262 21.38 -5.40 -11.23
C LEU A 262 22.55 -5.38 -10.22
N ALA A 263 22.27 -5.47 -8.91
CA ALA A 263 23.26 -5.37 -7.84
C ALA A 263 23.75 -6.72 -7.29
N THR A 264 23.24 -7.85 -7.80
CA THR A 264 23.85 -9.15 -7.50
C THR A 264 25.26 -9.19 -8.12
N PRO A 265 26.32 -9.42 -7.31
CA PRO A 265 27.66 -9.54 -7.86
C PRO A 265 27.69 -10.76 -8.77
N VAL A 266 27.79 -10.51 -10.07
CA VAL A 266 28.21 -11.51 -11.05
C VAL A 266 29.57 -11.99 -10.59
N THR A 267 29.57 -13.13 -9.89
CA THR A 267 30.79 -13.90 -9.74
C THR A 267 31.27 -14.17 -11.16
N ASN A 268 32.50 -13.74 -11.44
CA ASN A 268 33.21 -14.02 -12.67
C ASN A 268 33.31 -15.54 -12.87
N THR A 269 32.26 -16.11 -13.45
CA THR A 269 32.26 -17.43 -14.06
C THR A 269 31.68 -17.22 -15.45
N GLY A 270 32.57 -17.13 -16.43
CA GLY A 270 32.22 -17.08 -17.83
C GLY A 270 31.26 -18.22 -18.15
N GLY A 271 30.09 -17.85 -18.68
CA GLY A 271 29.06 -18.82 -19.04
C GLY A 271 27.82 -18.13 -19.59
N LEU A 272 27.29 -17.13 -18.88
CA LEU A 272 26.07 -16.43 -19.32
C LEU A 272 26.36 -15.36 -20.39
N PHE A 273 27.33 -14.45 -20.23
CA PHE A 273 27.54 -13.41 -21.24
C PHE A 273 28.13 -13.90 -22.58
N ALA A 274 28.82 -15.04 -22.60
CA ALA A 274 29.33 -15.63 -23.84
C ALA A 274 28.21 -16.20 -24.74
N TRP A 275 27.11 -16.66 -24.13
CA TRP A 275 25.92 -17.09 -24.87
C TRP A 275 25.16 -15.90 -25.47
N PHE A 276 25.12 -14.76 -24.76
CA PHE A 276 24.44 -13.55 -25.22
C PHE A 276 25.17 -12.94 -26.42
N GLY A 277 26.51 -12.93 -26.41
CA GLY A 277 27.30 -12.51 -27.57
C GLY A 277 27.00 -13.34 -28.82
N ASN A 278 26.79 -14.66 -28.68
CA ASN A 278 26.52 -15.58 -29.80
C ASN A 278 25.10 -15.50 -30.38
N LEU A 279 24.14 -14.90 -29.67
CA LEU A 279 22.78 -14.68 -30.19
C LEU A 279 22.71 -13.50 -31.16
N PHE A 280 23.68 -12.59 -31.11
CA PHE A 280 23.72 -11.37 -31.94
C PHE A 280 24.89 -11.36 -32.94
N THR A 281 25.60 -12.47 -33.17
CA THR A 281 26.72 -12.55 -34.13
C THR A 281 26.31 -12.54 -35.61
N GLY A 282 25.02 -12.48 -35.93
CA GLY A 282 24.51 -12.36 -37.30
C GLY A 282 24.37 -10.90 -37.75
N VAL A 283 25.33 -10.42 -38.53
CA VAL A 283 25.34 -9.22 -39.40
C VAL A 283 24.27 -8.15 -39.07
N ASN A 284 24.70 -7.10 -38.36
CA ASN A 284 23.94 -5.94 -37.81
C ASN A 284 23.33 -6.13 -36.41
N ALA A 285 24.22 -6.43 -35.45
CA ALA A 285 23.97 -6.77 -34.04
C ALA A 285 23.49 -5.61 -33.15
N ASN A 286 22.46 -4.86 -33.55
CA ASN A 286 21.84 -3.89 -32.65
C ASN A 286 20.69 -4.55 -31.87
N PRO A 287 20.80 -4.68 -30.53
CA PRO A 287 19.78 -5.34 -29.71
C PRO A 287 18.42 -4.66 -29.73
N LEU A 288 18.36 -3.37 -30.12
CA LEU A 288 17.12 -2.64 -30.29
C LEU A 288 16.32 -3.03 -31.52
N ILE A 289 16.93 -3.64 -32.55
CA ILE A 289 16.21 -3.97 -33.79
C ILE A 289 15.07 -4.94 -33.47
N GLY A 290 13.86 -4.57 -33.88
CA GLY A 290 12.63 -5.31 -33.61
C GLY A 290 11.48 -4.41 -33.18
N LYS A 291 10.34 -5.04 -32.87
CA LYS A 291 9.12 -4.39 -32.40
C LYS A 291 9.04 -4.45 -30.88
N TRP A 292 8.62 -3.34 -30.29
CA TRP A 292 8.54 -3.16 -28.86
C TRP A 292 7.23 -2.49 -28.48
N ILE A 293 6.67 -2.84 -27.32
CA ILE A 293 5.46 -2.23 -26.78
C ILE A 293 5.70 -1.73 -25.36
N GLY A 294 5.28 -0.50 -25.09
CA GLY A 294 5.32 0.07 -23.75
C GLY A 294 4.34 -0.63 -22.83
N VAL A 295 4.85 -1.21 -21.73
CA VAL A 295 4.05 -2.03 -20.80
C VAL A 295 2.90 -1.22 -20.18
N ASP A 296 3.13 0.07 -19.90
CA ASP A 296 2.15 0.95 -19.27
C ASP A 296 1.44 1.90 -20.25
N SER A 297 2.03 2.15 -21.42
CA SER A 297 1.50 3.10 -22.42
C SER A 297 0.74 2.44 -23.56
N GLY A 298 1.00 1.16 -23.83
CA GLY A 298 0.49 0.45 -25.02
C GLY A 298 1.06 0.98 -26.35
N VAL A 299 2.01 1.92 -26.30
CA VAL A 299 2.63 2.51 -27.49
C VAL A 299 3.60 1.51 -28.10
N ALA A 300 3.45 1.24 -29.39
CA ALA A 300 4.32 0.34 -30.14
C ALA A 300 5.37 1.14 -30.92
N ILE A 301 6.63 0.75 -30.76
CA ILE A 301 7.79 1.33 -31.44
C ILE A 301 8.54 0.21 -32.14
N GLU A 302 8.90 0.40 -33.40
CA GLU A 302 9.70 -0.52 -34.18
C GLU A 302 11.03 0.13 -34.56
N PHE A 303 12.14 -0.57 -34.33
CA PHE A 303 13.46 -0.16 -34.77
C PHE A 303 13.94 -1.06 -35.90
N THR A 304 14.31 -0.46 -37.01
CA THR A 304 14.97 -1.12 -38.14
C THR A 304 16.47 -0.83 -38.10
N ALA A 305 17.21 -1.17 -39.15
CA ALA A 305 18.63 -0.82 -39.23
C ALA A 305 18.88 0.69 -39.38
N THR A 306 17.88 1.45 -39.84
CA THR A 306 18.02 2.86 -40.23
C THR A 306 16.91 3.76 -39.71
N ASP A 307 15.83 3.21 -39.19
CA ASP A 307 14.60 3.95 -38.89
C ASP A 307 13.99 3.53 -37.55
N MET A 308 13.42 4.52 -36.87
CA MET A 308 12.48 4.34 -35.76
C MET A 308 11.07 4.62 -36.26
N ILE A 309 10.16 3.69 -36.04
CA ILE A 309 8.77 3.74 -36.52
C ILE A 309 7.83 3.74 -35.32
N GLU A 310 7.03 4.79 -35.20
CA GLU A 310 5.96 4.91 -34.20
C GLU A 310 4.63 5.16 -34.92
N GLY A 311 3.78 4.13 -35.01
CA GLY A 311 2.53 4.20 -35.76
C GLY A 311 2.75 4.48 -37.26
N ARG A 312 2.45 5.71 -37.71
CA ARG A 312 2.68 6.17 -39.09
C ARG A 312 3.88 7.11 -39.23
N HIS A 313 4.54 7.44 -38.13
CA HIS A 313 5.71 8.32 -38.12
C HIS A 313 6.96 7.47 -38.28
N ILE A 314 7.75 7.78 -39.30
CA ILE A 314 9.02 7.13 -39.59
C ILE A 314 10.09 8.19 -39.44
N VAL A 315 11.07 7.92 -38.58
CA VAL A 315 12.15 8.85 -38.27
C VAL A 315 13.47 8.14 -38.56
N PRO A 316 14.32 8.68 -39.44
CA PRO A 316 15.63 8.10 -39.70
C PRO A 316 16.50 8.25 -38.45
N VAL A 317 17.17 7.18 -38.06
CA VAL A 317 18.00 7.14 -36.85
C VAL A 317 19.33 6.45 -37.09
N THR A 318 20.27 6.73 -36.20
CA THR A 318 21.56 6.06 -36.10
C THR A 318 21.74 5.50 -34.71
N TYR A 319 22.45 4.39 -34.61
CA TYR A 319 22.61 3.65 -33.36
C TYR A 319 24.07 3.65 -32.93
N GLN A 320 24.33 4.03 -31.68
CA GLN A 320 25.65 3.96 -31.08
C GLN A 320 25.59 3.12 -29.81
N MET A 321 26.32 2.01 -29.80
CA MET A 321 26.49 1.19 -28.61
C MET A 321 27.39 1.92 -27.59
N GLN A 322 26.91 2.03 -26.35
CA GLN A 322 27.68 2.54 -25.22
C GLN A 322 27.52 1.55 -24.05
N ASP A 323 28.49 0.65 -23.89
CA ASP A 323 28.49 -0.41 -22.88
C ASP A 323 27.19 -1.25 -22.86
N LYS A 324 26.29 -0.98 -21.92
CA LYS A 324 25.00 -1.66 -21.72
C LYS A 324 23.80 -0.90 -22.28
N ALA A 325 24.05 0.22 -22.94
CA ALA A 325 23.02 1.08 -23.50
C ALA A 325 23.22 1.28 -25.01
N VAL A 326 22.13 1.58 -25.71
CA VAL A 326 22.14 2.03 -27.10
C VAL A 326 21.62 3.45 -27.15
N VAL A 327 22.43 4.33 -27.72
CA VAL A 327 22.04 5.71 -28.00
C VAL A 327 21.50 5.78 -29.42
N VAL A 328 20.30 6.32 -29.57
CA VAL A 328 19.57 6.50 -30.82
C VAL A 328 19.56 7.99 -31.16
N SER A 329 20.26 8.37 -32.22
CA SER A 329 20.40 9.75 -32.69
C SER A 329 19.63 9.97 -33.98
N GLY A 330 19.00 11.13 -34.16
CA GLY A 330 18.21 11.48 -35.36
C GLY A 330 16.70 11.59 -35.11
N ALA A 331 16.22 11.22 -33.92
CA ALA A 331 14.89 11.59 -33.45
C ALA A 331 14.80 13.12 -33.35
N ALA A 332 13.75 13.72 -33.92
CA ALA A 332 13.72 15.13 -34.34
C ALA A 332 14.14 16.20 -33.31
N HIS A 333 14.28 15.89 -32.01
CA HIS A 333 14.75 16.87 -31.04
C HIS A 333 15.69 16.40 -29.93
N GLU A 334 16.17 15.15 -29.87
CA GLU A 334 17.22 14.73 -28.90
C GLU A 334 17.64 13.27 -29.09
N ASP A 335 18.85 12.93 -28.63
CA ASP A 335 19.32 11.54 -28.53
C ASP A 335 18.54 10.78 -27.45
N LEU A 336 18.02 9.61 -27.80
CA LEU A 336 17.34 8.70 -26.87
C LEU A 336 18.30 7.61 -26.41
N THR A 337 18.34 7.33 -25.10
CA THR A 337 19.19 6.27 -24.56
C THR A 337 18.33 5.09 -24.12
N PHE A 338 18.72 3.88 -24.50
CA PHE A 338 18.03 2.65 -24.15
C PHE A 338 18.95 1.72 -23.38
N ASP A 339 18.64 1.44 -22.12
CA ASP A 339 19.35 0.41 -21.35
C ASP A 339 18.82 -0.98 -21.77
N ILE A 340 19.72 -1.88 -22.15
CA ILE A 340 19.36 -3.26 -22.51
C ILE A 340 19.30 -4.11 -21.24
N VAL A 341 18.11 -4.61 -20.91
CA VAL A 341 17.90 -5.45 -19.71
C VAL A 341 18.08 -6.91 -20.07
N ASP A 342 17.33 -7.40 -21.07
CA ASP A 342 17.45 -8.75 -21.62
C ASP A 342 16.97 -8.79 -23.09
N ALA A 343 16.76 -9.99 -23.64
CA ALA A 343 16.34 -10.16 -25.03
C ALA A 343 14.94 -9.57 -25.31
N ASP A 344 14.05 -9.60 -24.33
CA ASP A 344 12.64 -9.24 -24.42
C ASP A 344 12.31 -7.94 -23.69
N HIS A 345 13.25 -7.33 -22.95
CA HIS A 345 13.02 -6.11 -22.17
C HIS A 345 14.12 -5.05 -22.39
N ILE A 346 13.69 -3.81 -22.65
CA ILE A 346 14.55 -2.63 -22.72
C ILE A 346 13.94 -1.46 -21.93
N LEU A 347 14.78 -0.56 -21.45
CA LEU A 347 14.35 0.65 -20.74
C LEU A 347 14.71 1.88 -21.58
N MET A 348 13.72 2.64 -22.02
CA MET A 348 13.93 3.92 -22.67
C MET A 348 14.07 5.02 -21.62
N ASP A 349 15.18 5.76 -21.67
CA ASP A 349 15.39 6.97 -20.87
C ASP A 349 14.87 8.19 -21.62
N ALA A 350 13.70 8.68 -21.21
CA ALA A 350 13.06 9.87 -21.74
C ALA A 350 13.16 11.02 -20.72
N ARG A 351 14.38 11.39 -20.32
CA ARG A 351 14.80 12.53 -19.46
C ARG A 351 14.20 12.60 -18.05
N PHE A 352 12.87 12.52 -17.94
CA PHE A 352 12.09 12.60 -16.71
C PHE A 352 11.29 11.32 -16.43
N LEU A 353 11.30 10.35 -17.37
CA LEU A 353 10.61 9.07 -17.23
C LEU A 353 11.46 7.94 -17.83
N LYS A 354 11.57 6.82 -17.10
CA LYS A 354 12.06 5.56 -17.67
C LYS A 354 10.85 4.71 -18.08
N ILE A 355 10.80 4.33 -19.35
CA ILE A 355 9.69 3.55 -19.92
C ILE A 355 10.19 2.15 -20.21
N THR A 356 9.56 1.13 -19.60
CA THR A 356 9.81 -0.26 -19.93
C THR A 356 9.09 -0.64 -21.21
N LEU A 357 9.85 -1.19 -22.15
CA LEU A 357 9.36 -1.70 -23.41
C LEU A 357 9.62 -3.20 -23.45
N THR A 358 8.61 -3.97 -23.86
CA THR A 358 8.71 -5.43 -24.03
C THR A 358 8.68 -5.78 -25.52
N ARG A 359 9.49 -6.75 -25.93
CA ARG A 359 9.57 -7.20 -27.32
C ARG A 359 8.25 -7.85 -27.75
N VAL A 360 7.80 -7.53 -28.95
CA VAL A 360 6.64 -8.15 -29.59
C VAL A 360 7.15 -9.19 -30.58
N ASN A 361 6.91 -10.47 -30.29
CA ASN A 361 7.25 -11.58 -31.17
C ASN A 361 6.28 -11.74 -32.34
#